data_AF-G8NRD3-F1
#
_entry.id   AF-G8NRD3-F1
#
_cell.length_a   1.000
_cell.length_b   1.000
_cell.length_c   1.000
_cell.angle_alpha   90.00
_cell.angle_beta   90.00
_cell.angle_gamma   90.00
#
_symmetry.space_group_name_H-M   'P 1'
#
loop_
_entity.id
_entity.type
_entity.pdbx_description
1 polymer ?
#
loop_
_entity_poly.entity_id
_entity_poly.type
_entity_poly.pdbx_seq_one_letter_code
_entity_poly.pdbx_strand_id
1 'polypeptide(L)'
;MNMYSAMASRSCRRPSVLLLLFCGLIQHVRAQRVVEKAAVFCETSTVDSFGSEGAAHARQFLAQLQTAIRHNDKQQVAVMVEYPLKGDSPGNREIVIRSPGEFETSYDKIVTARVKRLVLNQRPTCLNGQAVTNDEVILGAGDMYFESKDKGASFKITALDSDAGHLMGWSVPPPLAKATGCESSGGAGQDANCKSQTVDGLGPVGAAQARNFLKRLQSAVRSNDRGQVASMVSYPLRGESPGNVETVIKSAEQFEATYDRIMTERVKKLVLNQLPSPLRGEVLFDHTEVAILGKMDVYFEDNKKGDGFKVVTIESGEHNDGSWSAYIAPPLDLNCVAHGNCGDEIPGLTAGCDSSTVDGWGPTSAAQIRAFVVNLQDAIRSNDKTHVASLVHYPIRINYYYGSRQLWIRSKRQFVESYDLVMTESLKKAILGESPRCVFENVDGIMLVNGSIWIDAYDGYKLRSILVH
;
A
#
# COMPACT_ATOMS: atom_id res chain seq x y z
N MET A 1 64.73 -33.68 33.17
CA MET A 1 64.38 -33.89 31.75
C MET A 1 63.67 -32.63 31.26
N ASN A 2 64.49 -31.63 30.93
CA ASN A 2 64.71 -31.04 29.59
C ASN A 2 63.63 -30.00 29.24
N MET A 3 63.85 -28.72 29.61
CA MET A 3 64.54 -27.66 28.84
C MET A 3 63.63 -27.11 27.72
N TYR A 4 63.16 -25.85 27.71
CA TYR A 4 63.93 -24.60 27.76
C TYR A 4 63.08 -23.40 28.24
N SER A 5 63.69 -22.53 29.05
CA SER A 5 63.28 -21.16 29.31
C SER A 5 63.89 -20.17 28.30
N ALA A 6 63.24 -19.00 28.21
CA ALA A 6 63.80 -17.64 28.22
C ALA A 6 63.81 -16.78 26.94
N MET A 7 63.56 -15.48 27.20
CA MET A 7 63.81 -14.25 26.42
C MET A 7 62.73 -13.85 25.40
N ALA A 8 62.25 -12.60 25.29
CA ALA A 8 62.68 -11.32 25.88
C ALA A 8 61.53 -10.29 25.91
N SER A 9 61.53 -9.47 26.96
CA SER A 9 60.85 -8.19 27.02
C SER A 9 61.51 -7.17 26.09
N ARG A 10 60.74 -6.47 25.26
CA ARG A 10 61.13 -5.16 24.72
C ARG A 10 59.94 -4.19 24.64
N SER A 11 59.93 -3.28 25.61
CA SER A 11 59.55 -1.86 25.52
C SER A 11 58.63 -1.43 24.36
N CYS A 12 57.35 -1.21 24.65
CA CYS A 12 56.54 -0.25 23.90
C CYS A 12 57.01 1.17 24.24
N ARG A 13 57.90 1.74 23.42
CA ARG A 13 58.13 3.18 23.36
C ARG A 13 57.02 3.80 22.51
N ARG A 14 56.32 4.78 23.12
CA ARG A 14 55.50 5.88 22.57
C ARG A 14 55.11 5.79 21.08
N PRO A 15 53.82 5.74 20.72
CA PRO A 15 53.42 6.01 19.34
C PRO A 15 53.55 7.51 19.08
N SER A 16 54.24 7.86 17.99
CA SER A 16 54.31 9.22 17.47
C SER A 16 52.91 9.74 17.17
N VAL A 17 52.62 10.97 17.64
CA VAL A 17 51.39 11.74 17.39
C VAL A 17 51.04 11.84 15.90
N LEU A 18 52.02 11.67 15.01
CA LEU A 18 51.83 11.70 13.56
C LEU A 18 51.05 10.49 12.99
N LEU A 19 51.04 9.33 13.67
CA LEU A 19 50.37 8.11 13.17
C LEU A 19 48.86 8.08 13.50
N LEU A 20 48.41 8.87 14.49
CA LEU A 20 46.99 8.98 14.87
C LEU A 20 46.21 9.92 13.93
N LEU A 21 46.88 10.86 13.27
CA LEU A 21 46.25 11.75 12.28
C LEU A 21 45.90 11.03 10.97
N PHE A 22 46.67 10.01 10.57
CA PHE A 22 46.39 9.25 9.34
C PHE A 22 45.26 8.20 9.52
N CYS A 23 45.09 7.59 10.69
CA CYS A 23 43.93 6.74 10.96
C CYS A 23 42.62 7.55 11.09
N GLY A 24 42.69 8.77 11.65
CA GLY A 24 41.52 9.66 11.74
C GLY A 24 41.02 10.16 10.38
N LEU A 25 41.91 10.52 9.45
CA LEU A 25 41.52 10.97 8.11
C LEU A 25 40.98 9.84 7.23
N ILE A 26 41.47 8.60 7.36
CA ILE A 26 40.95 7.47 6.58
C ILE A 26 39.55 7.03 7.10
N GLN A 27 39.28 7.19 8.40
CA GLN A 27 37.94 6.97 8.95
C GLN A 27 36.95 8.12 8.64
N HIS A 28 37.40 9.38 8.56
CA HIS A 28 36.56 10.48 8.11
C HIS A 28 36.24 10.42 6.60
N VAL A 29 37.18 10.00 5.76
CA VAL A 29 36.96 9.88 4.30
C VAL A 29 36.09 8.66 3.94
N ARG A 30 36.05 7.61 4.78
CA ARG A 30 35.10 6.48 4.61
C ARG A 30 33.70 6.77 5.16
N ALA A 31 33.56 7.61 6.19
CA ALA A 31 32.26 7.99 6.75
C ALA A 31 31.47 8.96 5.83
N GLN A 32 32.12 9.69 4.93
CA GLN A 32 31.44 10.59 3.98
C GLN A 32 30.98 9.93 2.67
N ARG A 33 31.28 8.65 2.41
CA ARG A 33 30.88 7.96 1.17
C ARG A 33 29.62 7.08 1.26
N VAL A 34 28.97 6.99 2.42
CA VAL A 34 27.78 6.12 2.61
C VAL A 34 26.47 6.91 2.68
N VAL A 35 26.49 8.25 2.58
CA VAL A 35 25.27 9.09 2.62
C VAL A 35 24.86 9.61 1.24
N GLU A 36 25.55 9.23 0.16
CA GLU A 36 25.20 9.69 -1.19
C GLU A 36 24.36 8.68 -1.96
N LYS A 37 23.14 9.14 -2.32
CA LYS A 37 22.26 8.68 -3.41
C LYS A 37 21.37 7.46 -3.15
N ALA A 38 20.34 7.67 -2.33
CA ALA A 38 18.98 7.31 -2.77
C ALA A 38 18.38 8.54 -3.47
N ALA A 39 18.82 8.82 -4.70
CA ALA A 39 18.06 9.72 -5.55
C ALA A 39 16.79 8.97 -5.93
N VAL A 40 15.64 9.40 -5.40
CA VAL A 40 14.34 8.95 -5.91
C VAL A 40 14.35 9.23 -7.41
N PHE A 41 14.37 8.16 -8.20
CA PHE A 41 14.32 8.24 -9.64
C PHE A 41 12.92 8.75 -10.00
N CYS A 42 12.88 9.92 -10.62
CA CYS A 42 11.64 10.58 -11.00
C CYS A 42 11.76 10.79 -12.51
N GLU A 43 11.04 9.97 -13.26
CA GLU A 43 11.10 10.00 -14.73
C GLU A 43 10.23 11.12 -15.29
N THR A 44 9.13 11.48 -14.62
CA THR A 44 8.19 12.51 -15.08
C THR A 44 7.45 13.19 -13.92
N SER A 45 7.23 14.51 -14.02
CA SER A 45 6.35 15.26 -13.12
C SER A 45 4.90 15.09 -13.56
N THR A 46 3.98 14.76 -12.65
CA THR A 46 2.56 14.64 -13.05
C THR A 46 1.87 16.00 -13.17
N VAL A 47 2.42 17.07 -12.58
CA VAL A 47 1.90 18.45 -12.76
C VAL A 47 1.97 18.94 -14.22
N ASP A 48 2.73 18.28 -15.09
CA ASP A 48 2.74 18.62 -16.52
C ASP A 48 1.37 18.36 -17.18
N SER A 49 0.50 17.55 -16.56
CA SER A 49 -0.89 17.37 -17.00
C SER A 49 -1.78 18.61 -16.74
N PHE A 50 -1.31 19.62 -16.01
CA PHE A 50 -2.04 20.86 -15.73
C PHE A 50 -1.97 21.84 -16.91
N GLY A 51 -1.26 21.47 -17.98
CA GLY A 51 -0.85 22.38 -19.04
C GLY A 51 0.42 23.16 -18.66
N SER A 52 1.05 23.76 -19.67
CA SER A 52 2.36 24.42 -19.50
C SER A 52 2.35 25.55 -18.48
N GLU A 53 1.24 26.31 -18.41
CA GLU A 53 1.08 27.44 -17.50
C GLU A 53 0.87 26.97 -16.05
N GLY A 54 -0.07 26.05 -15.82
CA GLY A 54 -0.31 25.47 -14.49
C GLY A 54 0.93 24.77 -13.92
N ALA A 55 1.64 24.01 -14.76
CA ALA A 55 2.90 23.37 -14.37
C ALA A 55 3.98 24.41 -14.01
N ALA A 56 4.07 25.52 -14.74
CA ALA A 56 5.01 26.60 -14.45
C ALA A 56 4.69 27.28 -13.12
N HIS A 57 3.41 27.57 -12.86
CA HIS A 57 2.96 28.19 -11.60
C HIS A 57 3.18 27.27 -10.39
N ALA A 58 2.91 25.96 -10.51
CA ALA A 58 3.18 24.99 -9.44
C ALA A 58 4.67 24.93 -9.08
N ARG A 59 5.53 24.92 -10.09
CA ARG A 59 7.00 24.93 -9.92
C ARG A 59 7.51 26.23 -9.31
N GLN A 60 6.95 27.36 -9.73
CA GLN A 60 7.27 28.67 -9.17
C GLN A 60 6.85 28.75 -7.70
N PHE A 61 5.66 28.26 -7.37
CA PHE A 61 5.18 28.19 -5.99
C PHE A 61 6.10 27.36 -5.10
N LEU A 62 6.50 26.16 -5.54
CA LEU A 62 7.47 25.35 -4.80
C LEU A 62 8.79 26.12 -4.57
N ALA A 63 9.32 26.80 -5.59
CA ALA A 63 10.57 27.55 -5.48
C ALA A 63 10.47 28.70 -4.46
N GLN A 64 9.33 29.41 -4.43
CA GLN A 64 9.05 30.45 -3.44
C GLN A 64 8.97 29.85 -2.03
N LEU A 65 8.27 28.72 -1.89
CA LEU A 65 8.09 28.05 -0.60
C LEU A 65 9.43 27.56 -0.04
N GLN A 66 10.25 26.95 -0.90
CA GLN A 66 11.60 26.54 -0.53
C GLN A 66 12.45 27.73 -0.09
N THR A 67 12.36 28.87 -0.78
CA THR A 67 13.09 30.09 -0.40
C THR A 67 12.65 30.58 0.98
N ALA A 68 11.35 30.69 1.22
CA ALA A 68 10.81 31.07 2.53
C ALA A 68 11.27 30.12 3.65
N ILE A 69 11.22 28.80 3.42
CA ILE A 69 11.67 27.80 4.40
C ILE A 69 13.19 27.86 4.63
N ARG A 70 14.02 28.06 3.60
CA ARG A 70 15.49 28.22 3.76
C ARG A 70 15.84 29.41 4.64
N HIS A 71 15.11 30.51 4.50
CA HIS A 71 15.32 31.71 5.30
C HIS A 71 14.58 31.70 6.64
N ASN A 72 13.83 30.62 6.94
CA ASN A 72 12.95 30.51 8.10
C ASN A 72 11.99 31.71 8.21
N ASP A 73 11.52 32.21 7.06
CA ASP A 73 10.63 33.35 6.92
C ASP A 73 9.18 32.91 7.13
N LYS A 74 8.75 32.94 8.40
CA LYS A 74 7.43 32.46 8.82
C LYS A 74 6.31 33.30 8.24
N GLN A 75 6.52 34.61 8.11
CA GLN A 75 5.57 35.55 7.52
C GLN A 75 5.34 35.19 6.05
N GLN A 76 6.42 34.92 5.31
CA GLN A 76 6.31 34.56 3.91
C GLN A 76 5.62 33.20 3.71
N VAL A 77 5.86 32.20 4.56
CA VAL A 77 5.09 30.95 4.48
C VAL A 77 3.61 31.20 4.85
N ALA A 78 3.34 32.04 5.84
CA ALA A 78 1.96 32.34 6.27
C ALA A 78 1.11 32.97 5.15
N VAL A 79 1.69 33.79 4.26
CA VAL A 79 0.97 34.34 3.10
C VAL A 79 0.73 33.32 1.98
N MET A 80 1.46 32.19 1.99
CA MET A 80 1.30 31.10 1.04
C MET A 80 0.22 30.10 1.47
N VAL A 81 -0.36 30.26 2.65
CA VAL A 81 -1.39 29.38 3.23
C VAL A 81 -2.79 29.89 2.90
N GLU A 82 -3.71 28.96 2.62
CA GLU A 82 -5.14 29.23 2.61
C GLU A 82 -5.71 29.02 4.02
N TYR A 83 -6.50 29.99 4.49
CA TYR A 83 -7.13 29.92 5.80
C TYR A 83 -8.65 29.67 5.66
N PRO A 84 -9.24 28.85 6.54
CA PRO A 84 -8.61 28.15 7.65
C PRO A 84 -7.75 26.96 7.17
N LEU A 85 -6.52 26.87 7.67
CA LEU A 85 -5.64 25.73 7.43
C LEU A 85 -5.98 24.64 8.44
N LYS A 86 -6.27 23.45 7.93
CA LYS A 86 -6.39 22.25 8.75
C LYS A 86 -5.07 21.49 8.71
N GLY A 87 -4.64 21.01 9.86
CA GLY A 87 -3.49 20.11 9.93
C GLY A 87 -3.49 19.31 11.21
N ASP A 88 -2.76 18.21 11.19
CA ASP A 88 -2.56 17.37 12.36
C ASP A 88 -1.25 17.71 13.05
N SER A 89 -1.24 17.55 14.37
CA SER A 89 -0.07 17.78 15.22
C SER A 89 0.34 16.53 15.99
N PRO A 90 1.62 16.44 16.41
CA PRO A 90 2.12 15.37 17.28
C PRO A 90 1.17 15.07 18.43
N GLY A 91 0.54 13.89 18.39
CA GLY A 91 -0.44 13.46 19.39
C GLY A 91 -1.91 13.55 18.97
N ASN A 92 -2.18 13.54 17.66
CA ASN A 92 -3.51 13.27 17.09
C ASN A 92 -4.60 14.26 17.52
N ARG A 93 -4.29 15.56 17.46
CA ARG A 93 -5.28 16.63 17.61
C ARG A 93 -5.31 17.44 16.33
N GLU A 94 -6.49 17.47 15.70
CA GLU A 94 -6.79 18.38 14.60
C GLU A 94 -6.52 19.82 15.08
N ILE A 95 -5.62 20.52 14.39
CA ILE A 95 -5.38 21.93 14.57
C ILE A 95 -6.05 22.67 13.42
N VAL A 96 -6.89 23.66 13.77
CA VAL A 96 -7.50 24.57 12.80
C VAL A 96 -6.86 25.95 13.00
N ILE A 97 -5.97 26.33 12.10
CA ILE A 97 -5.31 27.64 12.09
C ILE A 97 -6.14 28.58 11.24
N ARG A 98 -6.59 29.70 11.81
CA ARG A 98 -7.59 30.58 11.17
C ARG A 98 -6.98 31.86 10.59
N SER A 99 -5.74 32.16 10.89
CA SER A 99 -5.10 33.41 10.46
C SER A 99 -3.58 33.29 10.31
N PRO A 100 -2.95 34.20 9.53
CA PRO A 100 -1.48 34.28 9.43
C PRO A 100 -0.77 34.39 10.78
N GLY A 101 -1.27 35.22 11.71
CA GLY A 101 -0.65 35.37 13.03
C GLY A 101 -0.70 34.09 13.88
N GLU A 102 -1.78 33.32 13.77
CA GLU A 102 -1.91 32.02 14.43
C GLU A 102 -0.96 30.98 13.80
N PHE A 103 -0.78 31.02 12.48
CA PHE A 103 0.17 30.19 11.76
C PHE A 103 1.61 30.48 12.18
N GLU A 104 2.01 31.75 12.22
CA GLU A 104 3.36 32.15 12.65
C GLU A 104 3.68 31.67 14.07
N THR A 105 2.70 31.76 14.99
CA THR A 105 2.82 31.29 16.37
C THR A 105 2.95 29.77 16.45
N SER A 106 2.29 29.05 15.53
CA SER A 106 2.28 27.58 15.48
C SER A 106 3.29 26.99 14.50
N TYR A 107 4.07 27.82 13.82
CA TYR A 107 4.89 27.44 12.66
C TYR A 107 5.81 26.26 12.94
N ASP A 108 6.58 26.29 14.03
CA ASP A 108 7.54 25.22 14.31
C ASP A 108 6.88 23.92 14.80
N LYS A 109 5.59 23.97 15.17
CA LYS A 109 4.79 22.78 15.53
C LYS A 109 4.24 22.07 14.29
N ILE A 110 3.87 22.83 13.26
CA ILE A 110 3.23 22.31 12.04
C ILE A 110 4.25 22.12 10.90
N VAL A 111 5.15 23.08 10.68
CA VAL A 111 6.26 23.01 9.72
C VAL A 111 7.48 22.44 10.43
N THR A 112 7.38 21.16 10.81
CA THR A 112 8.42 20.44 11.55
C THR A 112 9.71 20.31 10.75
N ALA A 113 10.81 19.90 11.39
CA ALA A 113 12.08 19.63 10.70
C ALA A 113 11.94 18.61 9.56
N ARG A 114 10.99 17.67 9.68
CA ARG A 114 10.64 16.69 8.65
C ARG A 114 9.97 17.37 7.45
N VAL A 115 8.94 18.18 7.68
CA VAL A 115 8.26 18.97 6.62
C VAL A 115 9.24 19.90 5.92
N LYS A 116 10.09 20.62 6.67
CA LYS A 116 11.15 21.47 6.10
C LYS A 116 12.05 20.67 5.16
N ARG A 117 12.53 19.49 5.59
CA ARG A 117 13.39 18.63 4.77
C ARG A 117 12.68 18.14 3.51
N LEU A 118 11.42 17.74 3.61
CA LEU A 118 10.61 17.29 2.47
C LEU A 118 10.49 18.38 1.42
N VAL A 119 10.06 19.59 1.81
CA VAL A 119 9.93 20.72 0.88
C VAL A 119 11.27 21.10 0.26
N LEU A 120 12.34 21.16 1.05
CA LEU A 120 13.67 21.56 0.58
C LEU A 120 14.30 20.54 -0.38
N ASN A 121 13.97 19.26 -0.23
CA ASN A 121 14.48 18.20 -1.08
C ASN A 121 13.62 17.94 -2.33
N GLN A 122 12.41 18.49 -2.36
CA GLN A 122 11.51 18.35 -3.51
C GLN A 122 12.11 19.02 -4.75
N ARG A 123 12.21 18.27 -5.85
CA ARG A 123 12.67 18.82 -7.13
C ARG A 123 11.48 19.38 -7.91
N PRO A 124 11.58 20.58 -8.52
CA PRO A 124 10.50 21.14 -9.36
C PRO A 124 10.11 20.26 -10.55
N THR A 125 11.04 19.45 -11.06
CA THR A 125 10.79 18.48 -12.15
C THR A 125 10.10 17.20 -11.67
N CYS A 126 9.81 17.08 -10.37
CA CYS A 126 9.32 15.86 -9.73
C CYS A 126 8.12 16.10 -8.84
N LEU A 127 7.32 17.09 -9.19
CA LEU A 127 6.06 17.37 -8.50
C LEU A 127 5.00 16.36 -8.92
N ASN A 128 4.38 15.77 -7.90
CA ASN A 128 3.20 14.94 -8.04
C ASN A 128 1.98 15.83 -7.86
N GLY A 129 1.26 16.08 -8.94
CA GLY A 129 -0.08 16.69 -8.89
C GLY A 129 -1.12 15.87 -9.63
N GLN A 130 -2.38 16.15 -9.31
CA GLN A 130 -3.54 15.57 -9.96
C GLN A 130 -4.40 16.70 -10.55
N ALA A 131 -4.67 16.62 -11.85
CA ALA A 131 -5.51 17.58 -12.56
C ALA A 131 -6.99 17.28 -12.23
N VAL A 132 -7.40 17.62 -11.00
CA VAL A 132 -8.81 17.70 -10.61
C VAL A 132 -9.29 19.15 -10.78
N THR A 133 -10.50 19.47 -10.32
CA THR A 133 -11.12 20.79 -10.49
C THR A 133 -10.27 21.98 -10.05
N ASN A 134 -9.28 21.79 -9.17
CA ASN A 134 -8.40 22.83 -8.63
C ASN A 134 -6.89 22.50 -8.73
N ASP A 135 -6.44 21.67 -9.68
CA ASP A 135 -5.02 21.32 -9.89
C ASP A 135 -4.22 21.11 -8.58
N GLU A 136 -4.46 20.00 -7.89
CA GLU A 136 -3.91 19.73 -6.55
C GLU A 136 -2.48 19.17 -6.66
N VAL A 137 -1.55 19.66 -5.84
CA VAL A 137 -0.17 19.18 -5.78
C VAL A 137 0.17 18.67 -4.37
N ILE A 138 0.80 17.51 -4.33
CA ILE A 138 1.13 16.79 -3.10
C ILE A 138 2.66 16.71 -2.97
N LEU A 139 3.17 17.04 -1.78
CA LEU A 139 4.58 16.88 -1.42
C LEU A 139 4.78 15.72 -0.44
N GLY A 140 5.85 14.96 -0.65
CA GLY A 140 6.18 13.82 0.20
C GLY A 140 5.15 12.70 0.07
N ALA A 141 4.77 12.12 1.21
CA ALA A 141 3.76 11.06 1.29
C ALA A 141 2.37 11.61 1.66
N GLY A 142 2.05 12.85 1.25
CA GLY A 142 0.88 13.59 1.74
C GLY A 142 1.18 14.48 2.94
N ASP A 143 2.45 14.81 3.18
CA ASP A 143 2.83 15.66 4.33
C ASP A 143 2.45 17.14 4.12
N MET A 144 2.29 17.56 2.86
CA MET A 144 1.85 18.90 2.50
C MET A 144 1.10 18.91 1.18
N TYR A 145 -0.01 19.64 1.16
CA TYR A 145 -0.87 19.83 -0.01
C TYR A 145 -0.91 21.31 -0.38
N PHE A 146 -0.83 21.60 -1.67
CA PHE A 146 -1.17 22.92 -2.18
C PHE A 146 -2.01 22.83 -3.43
N GLU A 147 -3.03 23.68 -3.50
CA GLU A 147 -4.01 23.71 -4.57
C GLU A 147 -3.89 24.99 -5.36
N SER A 148 -4.21 24.88 -6.64
CA SER A 148 -4.38 26.03 -7.51
C SER A 148 -5.61 26.84 -7.12
N LYS A 149 -5.47 28.16 -7.23
CA LYS A 149 -6.52 29.16 -7.15
C LYS A 149 -6.56 29.94 -8.45
N ASP A 150 -7.72 30.51 -8.73
CA ASP A 150 -7.94 31.35 -9.90
C ASP A 150 -7.57 30.66 -11.23
N LYS A 151 -8.00 29.39 -11.38
CA LYS A 151 -7.79 28.56 -12.59
C LYS A 151 -6.32 28.35 -12.98
N GLY A 152 -5.45 28.11 -12.02
CA GLY A 152 -4.02 27.81 -12.29
C GLY A 152 -3.10 28.97 -11.99
N ALA A 153 -3.61 30.18 -11.74
CA ALA A 153 -2.80 31.40 -11.69
C ALA A 153 -2.03 31.58 -10.37
N SER A 154 -2.51 31.00 -9.27
CA SER A 154 -1.79 31.03 -7.99
C SER A 154 -1.98 29.71 -7.25
N PHE A 155 -1.11 29.41 -6.29
CA PHE A 155 -1.24 28.22 -5.44
C PHE A 155 -1.25 28.63 -3.96
N LYS A 156 -1.91 27.81 -3.13
CA LYS A 156 -1.95 27.98 -1.68
C LYS A 156 -1.79 26.64 -0.98
N ILE A 157 -1.10 26.62 0.15
CA ILE A 157 -1.05 25.46 1.06
C ILE A 157 -2.45 25.30 1.67
N THR A 158 -3.08 24.15 1.44
CA THR A 158 -4.45 23.87 1.89
C THR A 158 -4.51 22.85 3.03
N ALA A 159 -3.48 22.01 3.16
CA ALA A 159 -3.34 21.06 4.27
C ALA A 159 -1.88 20.75 4.59
N LEU A 160 -1.63 20.39 5.86
CA LEU A 160 -0.34 19.93 6.37
C LEU A 160 -0.53 18.72 7.28
N ASP A 161 0.21 17.66 7.04
CA ASP A 161 0.34 16.54 7.97
C ASP A 161 1.76 16.54 8.56
N SER A 162 1.85 16.85 9.85
CA SER A 162 3.14 16.84 10.54
C SER A 162 3.54 15.45 11.04
N ASP A 163 2.59 14.49 11.09
CA ASP A 163 2.74 13.11 11.55
C ASP A 163 2.32 12.15 10.42
N ALA A 164 3.26 11.61 9.66
CA ALA A 164 2.90 10.70 8.56
C ALA A 164 1.98 9.57 9.02
N GLY A 165 0.73 9.61 8.55
CA GLY A 165 -0.19 8.49 8.64
C GLY A 165 -1.59 8.82 9.16
N HIS A 166 -2.02 10.09 9.25
CA HIS A 166 -3.32 10.39 9.87
C HIS A 166 -4.34 11.21 9.06
N LEU A 167 -3.96 11.90 7.98
CA LEU A 167 -4.94 12.50 7.06
C LEU A 167 -5.68 11.44 6.18
N MET A 168 -6.32 10.45 6.81
CA MET A 168 -7.19 9.44 6.16
C MET A 168 -8.65 9.91 6.00
N GLY A 169 -8.91 11.22 6.06
CA GLY A 169 -10.24 11.81 5.90
C GLY A 169 -10.53 12.41 4.51
N TRP A 170 -9.51 12.56 3.66
CA TRP A 170 -9.61 13.07 2.29
C TRP A 170 -9.10 11.98 1.34
N SER A 171 -10.01 11.23 0.73
CA SER A 171 -9.65 10.13 -0.17
C SER A 171 -9.28 10.67 -1.55
N VAL A 172 -7.98 10.89 -1.77
CA VAL A 172 -7.39 10.97 -3.12
C VAL A 172 -6.49 9.73 -3.30
N PRO A 173 -6.61 8.98 -4.41
CA PRO A 173 -5.79 7.80 -4.63
C PRO A 173 -4.30 8.15 -4.68
N PRO A 174 -3.39 7.25 -4.23
CA PRO A 174 -1.96 7.50 -4.32
C PRO A 174 -1.54 7.75 -5.77
N PRO A 175 -0.50 8.57 -6.02
CA PRO A 175 -0.04 8.87 -7.37
C PRO A 175 0.30 7.58 -8.11
N LEU A 176 -0.22 7.45 -9.33
CA LEU A 176 0.21 6.47 -10.32
C LEU A 176 1.67 6.73 -10.68
N ALA A 177 2.60 6.28 -9.85
CA ALA A 177 3.90 5.89 -10.35
C ALA A 177 3.62 4.77 -11.34
N LYS A 178 3.90 5.01 -12.63
CA LYS A 178 4.03 3.92 -13.60
C LYS A 178 5.00 2.91 -13.00
N ALA A 179 4.48 1.79 -12.50
CA ALA A 179 5.28 0.61 -12.26
C ALA A 179 5.82 0.24 -13.64
N THR A 180 7.11 0.49 -13.86
CA THR A 180 7.81 -0.02 -15.03
C THR A 180 7.67 -1.54 -15.01
N GLY A 181 6.94 -2.06 -15.99
CA GLY A 181 6.59 -3.46 -16.08
C GLY A 181 7.84 -4.34 -16.20
N CYS A 182 7.85 -5.46 -15.48
CA CYS A 182 8.71 -6.60 -15.84
C CYS A 182 8.11 -7.22 -17.12
N GLU A 183 8.59 -6.81 -18.30
CA GLU A 183 8.27 -7.48 -19.56
C GLU A 183 9.00 -8.83 -19.63
N SER A 184 8.27 -9.92 -19.83
CA SER A 184 8.86 -11.19 -20.26
C SER A 184 9.12 -11.13 -21.76
N SER A 185 10.22 -10.50 -22.18
CA SER A 185 10.77 -10.77 -23.52
C SER A 185 11.60 -12.05 -23.45
N GLY A 186 11.26 -13.01 -24.30
CA GLY A 186 11.96 -14.28 -24.42
C GLY A 186 13.40 -14.05 -24.87
N GLY A 187 14.32 -13.99 -23.92
CA GLY A 187 15.75 -13.91 -24.14
C GLY A 187 16.48 -14.27 -22.86
N ALA A 188 17.46 -15.17 -22.96
CA ALA A 188 18.29 -15.58 -21.83
C ALA A 188 19.16 -14.41 -21.34
N GLY A 189 18.61 -13.58 -20.46
CA GLY A 189 19.28 -12.49 -19.76
C GLY A 189 18.54 -12.20 -18.47
N GLN A 190 19.19 -12.40 -17.33
CA GLN A 190 18.59 -12.23 -16.00
C GLN A 190 18.41 -10.75 -15.66
N ASP A 191 17.17 -10.25 -15.61
CA ASP A 191 16.87 -8.93 -15.06
C ASP A 191 16.85 -8.95 -13.54
N ALA A 192 17.79 -8.21 -12.94
CA ALA A 192 18.01 -8.15 -11.49
C ALA A 192 16.93 -7.37 -10.71
N ASN A 193 15.99 -6.71 -11.41
CA ASN A 193 15.07 -5.72 -10.82
C ASN A 193 13.73 -6.30 -10.33
N CYS A 194 13.38 -7.54 -10.69
CA CYS A 194 12.12 -8.17 -10.24
C CYS A 194 12.25 -8.85 -8.84
N LYS A 195 13.39 -8.66 -8.14
CA LYS A 195 13.65 -9.24 -6.81
C LYS A 195 12.98 -8.50 -5.65
N SER A 196 12.54 -7.26 -5.82
CA SER A 196 12.15 -6.38 -4.70
C SER A 196 10.74 -6.62 -4.11
N GLN A 197 9.91 -7.48 -4.72
CA GLN A 197 8.55 -7.79 -4.24
C GLN A 197 8.38 -9.24 -3.77
N THR A 198 9.44 -10.05 -3.85
CA THR A 198 9.47 -11.39 -3.27
C THR A 198 10.45 -11.40 -2.10
N VAL A 199 10.38 -12.44 -1.25
CA VAL A 199 11.39 -12.66 -0.20
C VAL A 199 12.82 -12.73 -0.74
N ASP A 200 13.02 -12.85 -2.06
CA ASP A 200 14.35 -12.79 -2.68
C ASP A 200 14.97 -11.37 -2.63
N GLY A 201 14.17 -10.35 -2.31
CA GLY A 201 14.60 -8.98 -2.00
C GLY A 201 15.27 -8.85 -0.63
N LEU A 202 15.09 -9.83 0.26
CA LEU A 202 15.72 -9.92 1.60
C LEU A 202 17.17 -10.45 1.54
N GLY A 203 17.71 -10.60 0.33
CA GLY A 203 18.97 -11.30 0.09
C GLY A 203 18.87 -12.82 0.30
N PRO A 204 19.90 -13.59 -0.09
CA PRO A 204 19.84 -15.06 -0.12
C PRO A 204 19.65 -15.69 1.27
N VAL A 205 20.17 -15.04 2.32
CA VAL A 205 20.06 -15.51 3.71
C VAL A 205 18.65 -15.27 4.25
N GLY A 206 18.12 -14.05 4.14
CA GLY A 206 16.76 -13.70 4.58
C GLY A 206 15.69 -14.51 3.83
N ALA A 207 15.84 -14.65 2.51
CA ALA A 207 14.95 -15.47 1.69
C ALA A 207 14.93 -16.95 2.12
N ALA A 208 16.09 -17.53 2.46
CA ALA A 208 16.18 -18.89 2.95
C ALA A 208 15.55 -19.04 4.34
N GLN A 209 15.76 -18.07 5.23
CA GLN A 209 15.17 -18.05 6.57
C GLN A 209 13.64 -17.93 6.52
N ALA A 210 13.09 -17.04 5.70
CA ALA A 210 11.65 -16.89 5.50
C ALA A 210 11.00 -18.17 4.97
N ARG A 211 11.62 -18.80 3.95
CA ARG A 211 11.15 -20.09 3.41
C ARG A 211 11.20 -21.22 4.44
N ASN A 212 12.26 -21.28 5.24
CA ASN A 212 12.37 -22.28 6.31
C ASN A 212 11.34 -22.04 7.42
N PHE A 213 11.09 -20.78 7.76
CA PHE A 213 10.05 -20.41 8.72
C PHE A 213 8.67 -20.87 8.23
N LEU A 214 8.28 -20.54 6.99
CA LEU A 214 7.00 -20.96 6.42
C LEU A 214 6.84 -22.49 6.47
N LYS A 215 7.89 -23.25 6.11
CA LYS A 215 7.85 -24.73 6.16
C LYS A 215 7.58 -25.24 7.57
N ARG A 216 8.21 -24.66 8.59
CA ARG A 216 7.98 -25.04 9.99
C ARG A 216 6.56 -24.70 10.44
N LEU A 217 6.08 -23.50 10.10
CA LEU A 217 4.71 -23.07 10.42
C LEU A 217 3.69 -23.98 9.74
N GLN A 218 3.87 -24.30 8.47
CA GLN A 218 3.01 -25.25 7.75
C GLN A 218 3.02 -26.63 8.40
N SER A 219 4.19 -27.14 8.81
CA SER A 219 4.29 -28.42 9.52
C SER A 219 3.50 -28.41 10.84
N ALA A 220 3.64 -27.35 11.62
CA ALA A 220 2.93 -27.15 12.89
C ALA A 220 1.41 -27.08 12.66
N VAL A 221 0.96 -26.32 11.66
CA VAL A 221 -0.46 -26.22 11.30
C VAL A 221 -1.03 -27.54 10.77
N ARG A 222 -0.29 -28.29 9.92
CA ARG A 222 -0.72 -29.61 9.41
C ARG A 222 -0.89 -30.64 10.52
N SER A 223 -0.01 -30.60 11.52
CA SER A 223 -0.07 -31.49 12.68
C SER A 223 -1.00 -30.99 13.79
N ASN A 224 -1.60 -29.81 13.63
CA ASN A 224 -2.39 -29.13 14.66
C ASN A 224 -1.62 -28.95 15.99
N ASP A 225 -0.30 -28.78 15.90
CA ASP A 225 0.59 -28.57 17.05
C ASP A 225 0.52 -27.10 17.52
N ARG A 226 -0.43 -26.86 18.43
CA ARG A 226 -0.74 -25.52 18.94
C ARG A 226 0.45 -24.88 19.65
N GLY A 227 1.19 -25.67 20.42
CA GLY A 227 2.37 -25.19 21.15
C GLY A 227 3.49 -24.81 20.20
N GLN A 228 3.70 -25.60 19.14
CA GLN A 228 4.67 -25.24 18.11
C GLN A 228 4.28 -23.96 17.36
N VAL A 229 3.00 -23.78 16.99
CA VAL A 229 2.56 -22.50 16.39
C VAL A 229 2.72 -21.34 17.38
N ALA A 230 2.33 -21.51 18.64
CA ALA A 230 2.48 -20.50 19.69
C ALA A 230 3.95 -20.06 19.87
N SER A 231 4.90 -21.00 19.77
CA SER A 231 6.34 -20.70 19.85
C SER A 231 6.86 -19.85 18.68
N MET A 232 6.14 -19.83 17.56
CA MET A 232 6.46 -19.04 16.37
C MET A 232 5.81 -17.65 16.39
N VAL A 233 4.98 -17.34 17.38
CA VAL A 233 4.29 -16.05 17.52
C VAL A 233 5.11 -15.09 18.37
N SER A 234 5.12 -13.82 18.01
CA SER A 234 5.64 -12.73 18.82
C SER A 234 4.55 -12.21 19.75
N TYR A 235 4.86 -12.06 21.03
CA TYR A 235 3.92 -11.55 22.03
C TYR A 235 4.33 -10.15 22.52
N PRO A 236 3.36 -9.24 22.77
CA PRO A 236 1.92 -9.47 22.66
C PRO A 236 1.44 -9.50 21.19
N LEU A 237 0.65 -10.52 20.85
CA LEU A 237 -0.01 -10.63 19.54
C LEU A 237 -1.28 -9.79 19.60
N ARG A 238 -1.42 -8.85 18.66
CA ARG A 238 -2.63 -8.06 18.48
C ARG A 238 -3.40 -8.60 17.29
N GLY A 239 -4.72 -8.68 17.43
CA GLY A 239 -5.61 -9.03 16.35
C GLY A 239 -6.98 -8.43 16.59
N GLU A 240 -7.76 -8.24 15.53
CA GLU A 240 -9.14 -7.81 15.64
C GLU A 240 -10.05 -9.03 15.75
N SER A 241 -10.90 -9.05 16.77
CA SER A 241 -11.94 -10.06 16.94
C SER A 241 -13.25 -9.61 16.30
N PRO A 242 -14.22 -10.53 16.07
CA PRO A 242 -15.51 -10.18 15.47
C PRO A 242 -16.15 -8.97 16.16
N GLY A 243 -16.56 -7.98 15.36
CA GLY A 243 -17.08 -6.69 15.86
C GLY A 243 -16.02 -5.60 16.10
N ASN A 244 -14.82 -5.74 15.52
CA ASN A 244 -13.70 -4.77 15.60
C ASN A 244 -13.21 -4.52 17.03
N VAL A 245 -13.29 -5.53 17.90
CA VAL A 245 -12.73 -5.42 19.25
C VAL A 245 -11.28 -5.85 19.19
N GLU A 246 -10.36 -4.91 19.39
CA GLU A 246 -8.93 -5.18 19.53
C GLU A 246 -8.71 -6.21 20.64
N THR A 247 -8.16 -7.36 20.27
CA THR A 247 -7.81 -8.44 21.19
C THR A 247 -6.31 -8.51 21.31
N VAL A 248 -5.81 -8.45 22.55
CA VAL A 248 -4.39 -8.55 22.86
C VAL A 248 -4.12 -9.89 23.56
N ILE A 249 -3.36 -10.75 22.88
CA ILE A 249 -2.90 -12.05 23.38
C ILE A 249 -1.49 -11.85 23.91
N LYS A 250 -1.29 -12.02 25.22
CA LYS A 250 -0.08 -11.61 25.91
C LYS A 250 0.96 -12.71 26.06
N SER A 251 0.58 -13.98 25.89
CA SER A 251 1.48 -15.13 26.07
C SER A 251 1.12 -16.31 25.17
N ALA A 252 2.04 -17.28 25.11
CA ALA A 252 1.84 -18.55 24.44
C ALA A 252 0.67 -19.34 25.04
N GLU A 253 0.53 -19.37 26.37
CA GLU A 253 -0.60 -20.08 26.99
C GLU A 253 -1.95 -19.46 26.59
N GLN A 254 -2.02 -18.12 26.53
CA GLN A 254 -3.24 -17.43 26.10
C GLN A 254 -3.54 -17.70 24.62
N PHE A 255 -2.52 -17.76 23.77
CA PHE A 255 -2.67 -18.10 22.36
C PHE A 255 -3.16 -19.54 22.17
N GLU A 256 -2.56 -20.51 22.85
CA GLU A 256 -2.99 -21.92 22.79
C GLU A 256 -4.44 -22.10 23.25
N ALA A 257 -4.84 -21.39 24.32
CA ALA A 257 -6.21 -21.40 24.84
C ALA A 257 -7.23 -20.78 23.86
N THR A 258 -6.79 -19.90 22.96
CA THR A 258 -7.62 -19.22 21.96
C THR A 258 -7.33 -19.67 20.53
N TYR A 259 -6.55 -20.74 20.37
CA TYR A 259 -5.98 -21.17 19.09
C TYR A 259 -7.04 -21.38 18.02
N ASP A 260 -8.13 -22.09 18.31
CA ASP A 260 -9.17 -22.37 17.31
C ASP A 260 -9.95 -21.11 16.89
N ARG A 261 -9.94 -20.06 17.72
CA ARG A 261 -10.56 -18.76 17.40
C ARG A 261 -9.66 -17.93 16.48
N ILE A 262 -8.35 -18.07 16.60
CA ILE A 262 -7.34 -17.32 15.83
C ILE A 262 -7.00 -18.06 14.53
N MET A 263 -6.58 -19.32 14.67
CA MET A 263 -6.23 -20.23 13.59
C MET A 263 -7.48 -20.93 13.08
N THR A 264 -8.43 -20.14 12.55
CA THR A 264 -9.64 -20.67 11.92
C THR A 264 -9.29 -21.58 10.73
N GLU A 265 -10.23 -22.39 10.25
CA GLU A 265 -10.01 -23.22 9.06
C GLU A 265 -9.59 -22.41 7.83
N ARG A 266 -10.05 -21.15 7.73
CA ARG A 266 -9.58 -20.20 6.71
C ARG A 266 -8.09 -19.90 6.87
N VAL A 267 -7.68 -19.45 8.06
CA VAL A 267 -6.28 -19.10 8.34
C VAL A 267 -5.37 -20.32 8.15
N LYS A 268 -5.78 -21.50 8.62
CA LYS A 268 -5.06 -22.75 8.39
C LYS A 268 -4.88 -23.00 6.89
N LYS A 269 -5.94 -22.92 6.08
CA LYS A 269 -5.85 -23.12 4.62
C LYS A 269 -4.92 -22.12 3.96
N LEU A 270 -4.94 -20.85 4.35
CA LEU A 270 -4.02 -19.83 3.83
C LEU A 270 -2.56 -20.19 4.09
N VAL A 271 -2.23 -20.53 5.34
CA VAL A 271 -0.89 -20.97 5.73
C VAL A 271 -0.47 -22.22 4.92
N LEU A 272 -1.35 -23.22 4.82
CA LEU A 272 -1.06 -24.49 4.20
C LEU A 272 -0.91 -24.43 2.67
N ASN A 273 -1.65 -23.54 2.01
CA ASN A 273 -1.65 -23.38 0.57
C ASN A 273 -0.62 -22.36 0.07
N GLN A 274 0.02 -21.63 0.98
CA GLN A 274 1.10 -20.72 0.60
C GLN A 274 2.27 -21.51 -0.03
N LEU A 275 2.60 -21.16 -1.27
CA LEU A 275 3.79 -21.69 -1.93
C LEU A 275 5.05 -21.04 -1.34
N PRO A 276 6.14 -21.81 -1.11
CA PRO A 276 7.43 -21.26 -0.68
C PRO A 276 8.04 -20.24 -1.66
N SER A 277 7.60 -20.27 -2.93
CA SER A 277 7.92 -19.28 -3.95
C SER A 277 6.72 -19.14 -4.92
N PRO A 278 6.30 -17.91 -5.28
CA PRO A 278 6.75 -16.64 -4.73
C PRO A 278 6.11 -16.38 -3.36
N LEU A 279 6.94 -16.34 -2.31
CA LEU A 279 6.60 -15.70 -1.05
C LEU A 279 6.76 -14.19 -1.27
N ARG A 280 5.67 -13.42 -1.13
CA ARG A 280 5.74 -11.95 -1.19
C ARG A 280 6.48 -11.46 0.06
N GLY A 281 7.49 -10.63 -0.17
CA GLY A 281 8.24 -9.96 0.88
C GLY A 281 8.14 -8.46 0.64
N GLU A 282 7.76 -7.72 1.67
CA GLU A 282 7.73 -6.26 1.64
C GLU A 282 8.66 -5.72 2.74
N VAL A 283 9.46 -4.72 2.40
CA VAL A 283 10.20 -3.95 3.39
C VAL A 283 9.28 -2.79 3.80
N LEU A 284 8.64 -2.91 4.96
CA LEU A 284 7.84 -1.82 5.52
C LEU A 284 8.75 -0.73 6.11
N PHE A 285 8.22 0.50 6.19
CA PHE A 285 8.94 1.74 6.46
C PHE A 285 9.52 1.86 7.89
N ASP A 286 10.49 1.01 8.26
CA ASP A 286 11.40 1.19 9.40
C ASP A 286 12.63 0.24 9.40
N HIS A 287 12.95 -0.38 8.26
CA HIS A 287 13.93 -1.48 8.12
C HIS A 287 13.53 -2.81 8.79
N THR A 288 12.24 -3.04 9.04
CA THR A 288 11.74 -4.37 9.42
C THR A 288 11.34 -5.13 8.15
N GLU A 289 11.97 -6.30 7.96
CA GLU A 289 11.69 -7.20 6.85
C GLU A 289 10.42 -7.97 7.15
N VAL A 290 9.37 -7.77 6.34
CA VAL A 290 8.06 -8.40 6.54
C VAL A 290 7.74 -9.35 5.40
N ALA A 291 7.38 -10.59 5.73
CA ALA A 291 6.82 -11.53 4.77
C ALA A 291 5.31 -11.67 5.03
N ILE A 292 4.51 -11.50 3.98
CA ILE A 292 3.05 -11.43 4.07
C ILE A 292 2.45 -12.70 3.47
N LEU A 293 1.51 -13.33 4.19
CA LEU A 293 0.70 -14.42 3.64
C LEU A 293 -0.73 -13.96 3.35
N GLY A 294 -1.24 -14.38 2.19
CA GLY A 294 -2.61 -14.07 1.78
C GLY A 294 -2.83 -12.57 1.55
N LYS A 295 -4.06 -12.11 1.77
CA LYS A 295 -4.44 -10.70 1.67
C LYS A 295 -4.25 -10.01 3.02
N MET A 296 -3.00 -10.01 3.52
CA MET A 296 -2.65 -9.41 4.82
C MET A 296 -3.18 -10.18 6.05
N ASP A 297 -3.60 -11.44 5.88
CA ASP A 297 -4.18 -12.23 6.98
C ASP A 297 -3.12 -12.68 8.02
N VAL A 298 -1.85 -12.85 7.61
CA VAL A 298 -0.74 -13.24 8.51
C VAL A 298 0.55 -12.52 8.13
N TYR A 299 1.20 -11.89 9.11
CA TYR A 299 2.45 -11.16 8.94
C TYR A 299 3.59 -11.85 9.68
N PHE A 300 4.76 -11.96 9.03
CA PHE A 300 5.99 -12.39 9.67
C PHE A 300 7.01 -11.26 9.67
N GLU A 301 7.67 -11.04 10.80
CA GLU A 301 8.80 -10.11 10.90
C GLU A 301 10.07 -10.85 11.25
N ASP A 302 11.21 -10.44 10.66
CA ASP A 302 12.51 -10.88 11.14
C ASP A 302 12.77 -10.29 12.54
N ASN A 303 12.98 -11.17 13.51
CA ASN A 303 13.30 -10.76 14.86
C ASN A 303 14.74 -10.22 14.89
N LYS A 304 14.88 -8.89 15.02
CA LYS A 304 16.16 -8.15 15.11
C LYS A 304 17.15 -8.68 16.17
N LYS A 305 16.73 -9.61 17.04
CA LYS A 305 17.57 -10.32 18.03
C LYS A 305 18.25 -11.60 17.51
N GLY A 306 18.01 -12.01 16.25
CA GLY A 306 18.65 -13.17 15.62
C GLY A 306 17.95 -14.52 15.82
N ASP A 307 16.75 -14.54 16.40
CA ASP A 307 15.97 -15.78 16.60
C ASP A 307 15.16 -16.20 15.35
N GLY A 308 15.29 -15.44 14.25
CA GLY A 308 14.57 -15.64 12.99
C GLY A 308 13.15 -15.05 12.98
N PHE A 309 12.40 -15.36 11.90
CA PHE A 309 11.05 -14.83 11.70
C PHE A 309 10.06 -15.25 12.80
N LYS A 310 9.09 -14.37 13.08
CA LYS A 310 7.94 -14.64 13.96
C LYS A 310 6.64 -14.10 13.38
N VAL A 311 5.51 -14.74 13.68
CA VAL A 311 4.17 -14.19 13.41
C VAL A 311 3.93 -12.99 14.33
N VAL A 312 3.63 -11.83 13.77
CA VAL A 312 3.41 -10.60 14.55
C VAL A 312 1.97 -10.13 14.55
N THR A 313 1.21 -10.51 13.54
CA THR A 313 -0.20 -10.13 13.37
C THR A 313 -0.95 -11.25 12.64
N ILE A 314 -2.17 -11.52 13.08
CA ILE A 314 -3.14 -12.41 12.42
C ILE A 314 -4.47 -11.66 12.35
N GLU A 315 -5.00 -11.47 11.14
CA GLU A 315 -6.32 -10.89 10.91
C GLU A 315 -7.30 -12.00 10.53
N SER A 316 -8.27 -12.30 11.41
CA SER A 316 -9.33 -13.26 11.14
C SER A 316 -10.66 -12.53 11.01
N GLY A 317 -11.05 -12.16 9.78
CA GLY A 317 -12.36 -11.55 9.54
C GLY A 317 -13.52 -12.55 9.69
N GLU A 318 -14.49 -12.25 10.55
CA GLU A 318 -15.78 -12.96 10.67
C GLU A 318 -16.95 -11.97 10.46
N HIS A 319 -18.01 -12.43 9.79
CA HIS A 319 -19.21 -11.64 9.44
C HIS A 319 -20.19 -11.47 10.62
N ASN A 320 -20.98 -10.39 10.58
CA ASN A 320 -21.96 -9.98 11.61
C ASN A 320 -23.23 -10.87 11.74
N ASP A 321 -23.31 -12.06 11.12
CA ASP A 321 -24.53 -12.90 11.18
C ASP A 321 -24.36 -14.27 11.85
N GLY A 322 -23.15 -14.61 12.32
CA GLY A 322 -22.92 -15.85 13.07
C GLY A 322 -23.19 -17.14 12.31
N SER A 323 -23.26 -17.11 10.98
CA SER A 323 -23.45 -18.31 10.15
C SER A 323 -22.16 -18.78 9.49
N TRP A 324 -21.92 -20.10 9.50
CA TRP A 324 -20.90 -20.76 8.67
C TRP A 324 -21.60 -21.42 7.49
N SER A 325 -21.30 -20.98 6.26
CA SER A 325 -21.79 -21.63 5.04
C SER A 325 -20.62 -21.97 4.13
N ALA A 326 -20.47 -23.25 3.79
CA ALA A 326 -19.69 -23.70 2.66
C ALA A 326 -20.58 -23.65 1.41
N TYR A 327 -20.18 -22.87 0.39
CA TYR A 327 -20.72 -23.01 -0.96
C TYR A 327 -19.67 -23.68 -1.85
N ILE A 328 -20.01 -24.88 -2.31
CA ILE A 328 -19.39 -25.48 -3.50
C ILE A 328 -19.99 -24.71 -4.67
N ALA A 329 -19.19 -23.93 -5.40
CA ALA A 329 -19.64 -23.37 -6.66
C ALA A 329 -20.11 -24.51 -7.58
N PRO A 330 -21.23 -24.38 -8.32
CA PRO A 330 -21.59 -25.39 -9.32
C PRO A 330 -20.42 -25.55 -10.31
N PRO A 331 -20.26 -26.73 -10.92
CA PRO A 331 -19.16 -26.98 -11.84
C PRO A 331 -19.26 -25.99 -13.01
N LEU A 332 -18.43 -24.95 -12.97
CA LEU A 332 -18.10 -24.18 -14.16
C LEU A 332 -17.27 -25.12 -15.03
N ASP A 333 -17.71 -25.28 -16.27
CA ASP A 333 -17.15 -26.18 -17.26
C ASP A 333 -15.62 -26.02 -17.36
N LEU A 334 -14.89 -26.98 -16.79
CA LEU A 334 -13.43 -27.06 -16.79
C LEU A 334 -12.85 -27.23 -18.20
N ASN A 335 -13.69 -27.44 -19.23
CA ASN A 335 -13.22 -27.51 -20.62
C ASN A 335 -12.79 -26.14 -21.18
N CYS A 336 -13.20 -25.02 -20.57
CA CYS A 336 -12.75 -23.69 -21.00
C CYS A 336 -11.26 -23.42 -20.71
N VAL A 337 -10.72 -23.99 -19.63
CA VAL A 337 -9.32 -23.78 -19.21
C VAL A 337 -8.37 -24.68 -20.01
N ALA A 338 -8.84 -25.84 -20.48
CA ALA A 338 -8.01 -26.82 -21.18
C ALA A 338 -7.81 -26.53 -22.68
N HIS A 339 -8.68 -25.73 -23.31
CA HIS A 339 -8.69 -25.53 -24.76
C HIS A 339 -8.42 -24.09 -25.23
N GLY A 340 -8.18 -23.13 -24.33
CA GLY A 340 -7.78 -21.76 -24.72
C GLY A 340 -8.86 -20.92 -25.41
N ASN A 341 -10.06 -21.44 -25.66
CA ASN A 341 -11.12 -20.76 -26.41
C ASN A 341 -12.19 -20.11 -25.53
N CYS A 342 -11.77 -19.27 -24.58
CA CYS A 342 -12.68 -18.30 -23.95
C CYS A 342 -12.79 -17.06 -24.84
N GLY A 343 -13.67 -17.13 -25.84
CA GLY A 343 -14.13 -15.98 -26.62
C GLY A 343 -13.05 -15.33 -27.48
N ASP A 344 -12.71 -15.97 -28.59
CA ASP A 344 -12.24 -15.22 -29.74
C ASP A 344 -13.42 -14.40 -30.29
N GLU A 345 -13.18 -13.09 -30.38
CA GLU A 345 -13.95 -12.07 -31.09
C GLU A 345 -15.31 -11.65 -30.51
N ILE A 346 -15.28 -10.69 -29.57
CA ILE A 346 -16.19 -9.54 -29.67
C ILE A 346 -15.45 -8.46 -30.46
N PRO A 347 -15.77 -8.23 -31.75
CA PRO A 347 -15.10 -7.22 -32.56
C PRO A 347 -15.31 -5.83 -31.96
N GLY A 348 -14.22 -5.14 -31.62
CA GLY A 348 -14.23 -3.71 -31.22
C GLY A 348 -13.77 -3.38 -29.79
N LEU A 349 -13.47 -4.37 -28.93
CA LEU A 349 -13.07 -4.13 -27.53
C LEU A 349 -11.57 -4.37 -27.21
N THR A 350 -10.73 -4.68 -28.20
CA THR A 350 -9.35 -5.16 -27.99
C THR A 350 -8.24 -4.15 -28.28
N ALA A 351 -8.55 -2.92 -28.69
CA ALA A 351 -7.53 -1.91 -28.96
C ALA A 351 -7.17 -1.14 -27.67
N GLY A 352 -6.00 -1.43 -27.08
CA GLY A 352 -5.33 -0.49 -26.15
C GLY A 352 -5.02 -0.97 -24.74
N CYS A 353 -5.03 -2.27 -24.46
CA CYS A 353 -4.65 -2.79 -23.14
C CYS A 353 -3.32 -3.53 -23.20
N ASP A 354 -2.24 -2.80 -22.90
CA ASP A 354 -0.88 -3.34 -22.99
C ASP A 354 -0.56 -4.32 -21.84
N SER A 355 -1.31 -4.29 -20.73
CA SER A 355 -1.31 -5.37 -19.73
C SER A 355 -2.43 -5.22 -18.69
N SER A 356 -3.00 -6.35 -18.26
CA SER A 356 -3.86 -6.42 -17.07
C SER A 356 -3.06 -6.90 -15.89
N THR A 357 -3.03 -6.11 -14.82
CA THR A 357 -2.28 -6.48 -13.59
C THR A 357 -2.78 -7.78 -12.95
N VAL A 358 -4.05 -8.16 -13.16
CA VAL A 358 -4.62 -9.39 -12.59
C VAL A 358 -4.01 -10.67 -13.19
N ASP A 359 -3.30 -10.57 -14.33
CA ASP A 359 -2.60 -11.71 -14.92
C ASP A 359 -1.41 -12.15 -14.05
N GLY A 360 -0.88 -11.25 -13.23
CA GLY A 360 0.13 -11.56 -12.21
C GLY A 360 -0.36 -12.50 -11.10
N TRP A 361 -1.68 -12.70 -10.98
CA TRP A 361 -2.29 -13.60 -9.98
C TRP A 361 -2.47 -15.04 -10.49
N GLY A 362 -1.96 -15.32 -11.70
CA GLY A 362 -2.04 -16.61 -12.35
C GLY A 362 -3.30 -16.78 -13.22
N PRO A 363 -3.25 -17.72 -14.18
CA PRO A 363 -4.26 -17.84 -15.24
C PRO A 363 -5.67 -18.15 -14.69
N THR A 364 -5.77 -18.93 -13.61
CA THR A 364 -7.06 -19.27 -13.00
C THR A 364 -7.74 -18.05 -12.38
N SER A 365 -7.01 -17.29 -11.56
CA SER A 365 -7.54 -16.08 -10.90
C SER A 365 -7.94 -15.04 -11.95
N ALA A 366 -7.07 -14.80 -12.93
CA ALA A 366 -7.35 -13.88 -14.02
C ALA A 366 -8.62 -14.27 -14.80
N ALA A 367 -8.80 -15.56 -15.10
CA ALA A 367 -10.00 -16.06 -15.76
C ALA A 367 -11.27 -15.86 -14.92
N GLN A 368 -11.20 -16.09 -13.60
CA GLN A 368 -12.35 -15.90 -12.72
C GLN A 368 -12.74 -14.42 -12.57
N ILE A 369 -11.77 -13.51 -12.51
CA ILE A 369 -12.01 -12.05 -12.48
C ILE A 369 -12.69 -11.62 -13.77
N ARG A 370 -12.13 -12.03 -14.91
CA ARG A 370 -12.70 -11.75 -16.24
C ARG A 370 -14.14 -12.25 -16.34
N ALA A 371 -14.40 -13.47 -15.87
CA ALA A 371 -15.75 -14.04 -15.84
C ALA A 371 -16.70 -13.24 -14.94
N PHE A 372 -16.23 -12.75 -13.78
CA PHE A 372 -17.02 -11.87 -12.92
C PHE A 372 -17.39 -10.56 -13.62
N VAL A 373 -16.44 -9.91 -14.32
CA VAL A 373 -16.71 -8.67 -15.06
C VAL A 373 -17.74 -8.92 -16.15
N VAL A 374 -17.61 -10.00 -16.92
CA VAL A 374 -18.61 -10.37 -17.95
C VAL A 374 -19.99 -10.59 -17.33
N ASN A 375 -20.07 -11.32 -16.22
CA ASN A 375 -21.34 -11.57 -15.51
C ASN A 375 -22.00 -10.29 -15.00
N LEU A 376 -21.20 -9.34 -14.48
CA LEU A 376 -21.68 -8.01 -14.10
C LEU A 376 -22.22 -7.24 -15.31
N GLN A 377 -21.49 -7.23 -16.42
CA GLN A 377 -21.90 -6.55 -17.64
C GLN A 377 -23.20 -7.14 -18.21
N ASP A 378 -23.34 -8.47 -18.24
CA ASP A 378 -24.55 -9.13 -18.72
C ASP A 378 -25.78 -8.76 -17.89
N ALA A 379 -25.64 -8.75 -16.56
CA ALA A 379 -26.69 -8.32 -15.66
C ALA A 379 -27.08 -6.84 -15.86
N ILE A 380 -26.10 -5.98 -16.19
CA ILE A 380 -26.37 -4.57 -16.51
C ILE A 380 -27.06 -4.44 -17.88
N ARG A 381 -26.62 -5.19 -18.91
CA ARG A 381 -27.23 -5.20 -20.25
C ARG A 381 -28.68 -5.63 -20.22
N SER A 382 -29.02 -6.65 -19.42
CA SER A 382 -30.38 -7.13 -19.24
C SER A 382 -31.21 -6.27 -18.28
N ASN A 383 -30.62 -5.25 -17.66
CA ASN A 383 -31.21 -4.45 -16.59
C ASN A 383 -31.71 -5.30 -15.41
N ASP A 384 -31.06 -6.44 -15.14
CA ASP A 384 -31.39 -7.33 -14.04
C ASP A 384 -30.78 -6.82 -12.72
N LYS A 385 -31.53 -5.91 -12.09
CA LYS A 385 -31.17 -5.30 -10.80
C LYS A 385 -30.95 -6.34 -9.70
N THR A 386 -31.71 -7.44 -9.72
CA THR A 386 -31.63 -8.50 -8.71
C THR A 386 -30.36 -9.32 -8.86
N HIS A 387 -29.94 -9.56 -10.09
CA HIS A 387 -28.69 -10.24 -10.40
C HIS A 387 -27.48 -9.37 -10.05
N VAL A 388 -27.47 -8.09 -10.44
CA VAL A 388 -26.40 -7.16 -10.00
C VAL A 388 -26.31 -7.10 -8.48
N ALA A 389 -27.45 -7.01 -7.78
CA ALA A 389 -27.48 -7.02 -6.32
C ALA A 389 -26.95 -8.34 -5.72
N SER A 390 -26.97 -9.45 -6.46
CA SER A 390 -26.35 -10.71 -6.01
C SER A 390 -24.83 -10.73 -6.16
N LEU A 391 -24.28 -9.86 -7.01
CA LEU A 391 -22.84 -9.68 -7.21
C LEU A 391 -22.23 -8.71 -6.20
N VAL A 392 -23.02 -8.16 -5.28
CA VAL A 392 -22.59 -7.17 -4.30
C VAL A 392 -22.26 -7.84 -2.96
N HIS A 393 -21.17 -7.40 -2.35
CA HIS A 393 -20.86 -7.65 -0.95
C HIS A 393 -21.57 -6.63 -0.07
N TYR A 394 -22.34 -7.10 0.92
CA TYR A 394 -23.04 -6.22 1.85
C TYR A 394 -22.39 -6.22 3.24
N PRO A 395 -22.30 -5.06 3.91
CA PRO A 395 -22.76 -3.75 3.46
C PRO A 395 -21.83 -3.15 2.39
N ILE A 396 -22.40 -2.56 1.33
CA ILE A 396 -21.64 -1.88 0.28
C ILE A 396 -21.56 -0.38 0.58
N ARG A 397 -20.36 0.18 0.41
CA ARG A 397 -20.11 1.63 0.51
C ARG A 397 -20.32 2.30 -0.85
N ILE A 398 -21.21 3.27 -0.89
CA ILE A 398 -21.43 4.16 -2.04
C ILE A 398 -20.83 5.52 -1.69
N ASN A 399 -19.82 5.93 -2.46
CA ASN A 399 -19.19 7.24 -2.36
C ASN A 399 -19.76 8.15 -3.45
N TYR A 400 -20.16 9.36 -3.11
CA TYR A 400 -20.57 10.37 -4.09
C TYR A 400 -19.42 11.37 -4.26
N TYR A 401 -19.02 11.65 -5.51
CA TYR A 401 -17.88 12.51 -5.82
C TYR A 401 -18.05 13.94 -5.28
N TYR A 402 -19.29 14.47 -5.32
CA TYR A 402 -19.62 15.79 -4.78
C TYR A 402 -20.13 15.70 -3.33
N GLY A 403 -19.18 15.73 -2.38
CA GLY A 403 -19.43 15.94 -0.95
C GLY A 403 -19.00 14.77 -0.06
N SER A 404 -18.84 15.03 1.24
CA SER A 404 -18.47 14.02 2.26
C SER A 404 -19.60 13.03 2.59
N ARG A 405 -20.53 12.78 1.66
CA ARG A 405 -21.68 11.90 1.86
C ARG A 405 -21.34 10.49 1.41
N GLN A 406 -21.19 9.61 2.39
CA GLN A 406 -21.12 8.17 2.19
C GLN A 406 -22.50 7.57 2.45
N LEU A 407 -22.97 6.72 1.55
CA LEU A 407 -24.17 5.91 1.74
C LEU A 407 -23.77 4.46 1.93
N TRP A 408 -24.20 3.86 3.05
CA TRP A 408 -24.05 2.43 3.30
C TRP A 408 -25.35 1.72 2.96
N ILE A 409 -25.28 0.82 1.97
CA ILE A 409 -26.39 -0.07 1.62
C ILE A 409 -26.13 -1.40 2.30
N ARG A 410 -27.02 -1.79 3.22
CA ARG A 410 -26.80 -2.93 4.13
C ARG A 410 -27.34 -4.25 3.61
N SER A 411 -28.13 -4.25 2.54
CA SER A 411 -28.77 -5.47 2.05
C SER A 411 -29.05 -5.44 0.56
N LYS A 412 -29.24 -6.64 -0.01
CA LYS A 412 -29.69 -6.86 -1.39
C LYS A 412 -30.97 -6.10 -1.73
N ARG A 413 -31.97 -6.14 -0.83
CA ARG A 413 -33.25 -5.45 -1.01
C ARG A 413 -33.05 -3.94 -1.12
N GLN A 414 -32.29 -3.36 -0.18
CA GLN A 414 -32.01 -1.93 -0.17
C GLN A 414 -31.23 -1.49 -1.43
N PHE A 415 -30.34 -2.34 -1.94
CA PHE A 415 -29.61 -2.06 -3.19
C PHE A 415 -30.53 -2.02 -4.39
N VAL A 416 -31.46 -2.99 -4.52
CA VAL A 416 -32.43 -2.99 -5.62
C VAL A 416 -33.34 -1.77 -5.55
N GLU A 417 -33.81 -1.40 -4.34
CA GLU A 417 -34.61 -0.19 -4.11
C GLU A 417 -33.84 1.10 -4.47
N SER A 418 -32.52 1.10 -4.28
CA SER A 418 -31.63 2.25 -4.56
C SER A 418 -30.91 2.13 -5.92
N TYR A 419 -31.26 1.15 -6.75
CA TYR A 419 -30.42 0.73 -7.88
C TYR A 419 -30.14 1.88 -8.84
N ASP A 420 -31.16 2.63 -9.24
CA ASP A 420 -31.00 3.71 -10.23
C ASP A 420 -30.25 4.93 -9.65
N LEU A 421 -30.18 5.06 -8.32
CA LEU A 421 -29.38 6.08 -7.63
C LEU A 421 -27.89 5.71 -7.54
N VAL A 422 -27.58 4.42 -7.59
CA VAL A 422 -26.22 3.87 -7.47
C VAL A 422 -25.63 3.54 -8.83
N MET A 423 -26.37 2.78 -9.64
CA MET A 423 -26.02 2.34 -10.98
C MET A 423 -26.56 3.33 -12.02
N THR A 424 -26.05 4.56 -11.95
CA THR A 424 -26.42 5.66 -12.86
C THR A 424 -26.16 5.28 -14.33
N GLU A 425 -26.82 5.96 -15.27
CA GLU A 425 -26.61 5.71 -16.70
C GLU A 425 -25.14 5.90 -17.13
N SER A 426 -24.44 6.89 -16.57
CA SER A 426 -23.03 7.11 -16.84
C SER A 426 -22.18 5.94 -16.34
N LEU A 427 -22.41 5.47 -15.11
CA LEU A 427 -21.68 4.36 -14.53
C LEU A 427 -21.96 3.05 -15.27
N LYS A 428 -23.22 2.76 -15.63
CA LYS A 428 -23.58 1.59 -16.44
C LYS A 428 -22.85 1.60 -17.78
N LYS A 429 -22.86 2.73 -18.51
CA LYS A 429 -22.13 2.86 -19.77
C LYS A 429 -20.64 2.63 -19.60
N ALA A 430 -20.05 3.16 -18.54
CA ALA A 430 -18.63 3.01 -18.27
C ALA A 430 -18.26 1.55 -17.94
N ILE A 431 -19.07 0.84 -17.13
CA ILE A 431 -18.88 -0.60 -16.87
C ILE A 431 -19.05 -1.43 -18.14
N LEU A 432 -20.02 -1.10 -19.00
CA LEU A 432 -20.26 -1.80 -20.26
C LEU A 432 -19.18 -1.54 -21.32
N GLY A 433 -18.51 -0.39 -21.25
CA GLY A 433 -17.39 -0.03 -22.13
C GLY A 433 -16.04 -0.58 -21.67
N GLU A 434 -15.94 -0.99 -20.40
CA GLU A 434 -14.73 -1.60 -19.84
C GLU A 434 -14.45 -2.95 -20.50
N SER A 435 -13.20 -3.20 -20.88
CA SER A 435 -12.81 -4.51 -21.39
C SER A 435 -12.51 -5.45 -20.22
N PRO A 436 -13.11 -6.66 -20.19
CA PRO A 436 -12.79 -7.64 -19.16
C PRO A 436 -11.31 -8.02 -19.11
N ARG A 437 -10.56 -7.79 -20.19
CA ARG A 437 -9.12 -8.03 -20.27
C ARG A 437 -8.27 -6.87 -19.75
N CYS A 438 -8.87 -5.79 -19.25
CA CYS A 438 -8.16 -4.56 -18.85
C CYS A 438 -8.42 -4.21 -17.39
N VAL A 439 -8.50 -5.26 -16.56
CA VAL A 439 -8.80 -5.11 -15.13
C VAL A 439 -7.52 -4.77 -14.39
N PHE A 440 -7.62 -3.78 -13.51
CA PHE A 440 -6.49 -3.33 -12.69
C PHE A 440 -6.64 -3.83 -11.25
N GLU A 441 -5.51 -4.05 -10.61
CA GLU A 441 -5.38 -4.47 -9.22
C GLU A 441 -4.32 -3.61 -8.55
N ASN A 442 -4.55 -3.31 -7.29
CA ASN A 442 -3.56 -2.76 -6.39
C ASN A 442 -3.78 -3.32 -4.96
N VAL A 443 -3.10 -2.75 -3.98
CA VAL A 443 -3.22 -3.12 -2.56
C VAL A 443 -4.65 -3.05 -2.02
N ASP A 444 -5.49 -2.20 -2.63
CA ASP A 444 -6.90 -2.05 -2.28
C ASP A 444 -7.79 -3.04 -3.03
N GLY A 445 -7.26 -3.96 -3.84
CA GLY A 445 -8.04 -4.98 -4.55
C GLY A 445 -8.26 -4.66 -6.02
N ILE A 446 -9.33 -5.21 -6.59
CA ILE A 446 -9.55 -5.18 -8.04
C ILE A 446 -10.42 -3.98 -8.41
N MET A 447 -9.97 -3.21 -9.38
CA MET A 447 -10.55 -1.94 -9.79
C MET A 447 -11.07 -2.02 -11.23
N LEU A 448 -12.28 -1.50 -11.46
CA LEU A 448 -12.82 -1.23 -12.78
C LEU A 448 -13.14 0.26 -12.94
N VAL A 449 -13.23 0.73 -14.19
CA VAL A 449 -13.77 2.06 -14.52
C VAL A 449 -13.02 3.18 -13.77
N ASN A 450 -11.70 3.20 -13.90
CA ASN A 450 -10.82 4.22 -13.30
C ASN A 450 -11.08 4.46 -11.79
N GLY A 451 -11.33 3.40 -11.01
CA GLY A 451 -11.57 3.53 -9.56
C GLY A 451 -13.02 3.65 -9.16
N SER A 452 -13.95 3.65 -10.12
CA SER A 452 -15.37 3.82 -9.83
C SER A 452 -16.00 2.56 -9.24
N ILE A 453 -15.43 1.39 -9.53
CA ILE A 453 -15.90 0.11 -9.00
C ILE A 453 -14.72 -0.64 -8.38
N TRP A 454 -14.95 -1.14 -7.18
CA TRP A 454 -14.01 -2.01 -6.48
C TRP A 454 -14.62 -3.38 -6.23
N ILE A 455 -13.84 -4.42 -6.57
CA ILE A 455 -14.19 -5.82 -6.44
C ILE A 455 -13.27 -6.44 -5.40
N ASP A 456 -13.88 -7.26 -4.55
CA ASP A 456 -13.16 -8.11 -3.62
C ASP A 456 -13.29 -9.59 -4.02
N ALA A 457 -12.34 -10.40 -3.56
CA ALA A 457 -12.29 -11.85 -3.78
C ALA A 457 -12.51 -12.67 -2.50
N TYR A 458 -12.87 -12.04 -1.36
CA TYR A 458 -12.98 -12.73 -0.06
C TYR A 458 -14.12 -13.78 0.01
N ASP A 459 -15.20 -13.65 -0.78
CA ASP A 459 -16.35 -14.56 -0.78
C ASP A 459 -16.90 -14.77 -2.21
N GLY A 460 -16.02 -15.29 -3.07
CA GLY A 460 -16.14 -15.12 -4.50
C GLY A 460 -15.91 -13.66 -4.91
N TYR A 461 -15.84 -13.41 -6.21
CA TYR A 461 -15.72 -12.04 -6.69
C TYR A 461 -17.04 -11.30 -6.42
N LYS A 462 -16.97 -10.16 -5.72
CA LYS A 462 -18.12 -9.33 -5.34
C LYS A 462 -17.77 -7.84 -5.35
N LEU A 463 -18.74 -6.98 -5.66
CA LEU A 463 -18.60 -5.53 -5.55
C LEU A 463 -18.51 -5.10 -4.07
N ARG A 464 -17.48 -4.36 -3.68
CA ARG A 464 -17.28 -3.88 -2.29
C ARG A 464 -17.55 -2.38 -2.13
N SER A 465 -17.31 -1.59 -3.16
CA SER A 465 -17.58 -0.15 -3.15
C SER A 465 -17.78 0.41 -4.55
N ILE A 466 -18.61 1.45 -4.63
CA ILE A 466 -18.95 2.15 -5.86
C ILE A 466 -18.73 3.65 -5.61
N LEU A 467 -18.02 4.31 -6.52
CA LEU A 467 -17.94 5.76 -6.60
C LEU A 467 -18.88 6.24 -7.71
N VAL A 468 -19.82 7.10 -7.34
CA VAL A 468 -20.80 7.72 -8.23
C VAL A 468 -20.36 9.16 -8.48
N HIS A 469 -20.10 9.48 -9.75
CA HIS A 469 -19.70 10.81 -10.23
C HIS A 469 -20.89 11.71 -10.53
#